data_AF-A0A538JH16-F1
#
_entry.id   AF-A0A538JH16-F1
#
_cell.length_a   1.000
_cell.length_b   1.000
_cell.length_c   1.000
_cell.angle_alpha   90.00
_cell.angle_beta   90.00
_cell.angle_gamma   90.00
#
_symmetry.space_group_name_H-M   'P 1'
#
loop_
_entity.id
_entity.type
_entity.pdbx_description
1 polymer ?
#
loop_
_entity_poly.entity_id
_entity_poly.type
_entity_poly.pdbx_seq_one_letter_code
_entity_poly.pdbx_strand_id
1 'polypeptide(L)'
;MTRAPGVSVLERVEAILRNPAVYELAALVPEPDRSRGGRRRQYPVFMWIVYEALLSVYESARQVEAELAHPVVWAFVRRLVREQFAQDPSRWLPERPMRRHHYLYARTTYLARPDILAALGTRHRELAAAQARTVGLVDPEGPGSWTHPDLTRMLHADGKVVTPLYRAHPGDTRVDKQTGEILAKRYEPDGALHFQGDGETAWGTKFVLVAARDENVHGRIILDVAWVPKHGAEAKSAMDCFTRLAPLVSGAQGVIYDTALRGVH
;
A
#
# COMPACT_ATOMS: atom_id res chain seq x y z
N MET A 1 -10.68 -24.17 18.28
CA MET A 1 -9.75 -23.07 17.93
C MET A 1 -10.16 -21.82 18.70
N THR A 2 -9.38 -21.45 19.72
CA THR A 2 -9.53 -20.20 20.46
C THR A 2 -9.14 -19.05 19.54
N ARG A 3 -10.06 -18.13 19.26
CA ARG A 3 -9.80 -16.93 18.44
C ARG A 3 -8.77 -16.08 19.20
N ALA A 4 -7.59 -15.87 18.63
CA ALA A 4 -6.64 -14.91 19.17
C ALA A 4 -7.32 -13.52 19.23
N PRO A 5 -7.11 -12.73 20.30
CA PRO A 5 -7.60 -11.36 20.34
C PRO A 5 -7.02 -10.56 19.17
N GLY A 6 -7.77 -9.57 18.67
CA GLY A 6 -7.31 -8.69 17.60
C GLY A 6 -6.11 -7.84 18.05
N VAL A 7 -5.29 -7.40 17.11
CA VAL A 7 -4.15 -6.50 17.38
C VAL A 7 -4.68 -5.10 17.66
N SER A 8 -4.25 -4.51 18.78
CA SER A 8 -4.67 -3.16 19.17
C SER A 8 -4.16 -2.10 18.20
N VAL A 9 -4.82 -0.94 18.18
CA VAL A 9 -4.41 0.19 17.33
C VAL A 9 -2.98 0.62 17.62
N LEU A 10 -2.59 0.72 18.89
CA LEU A 10 -1.24 1.16 19.27
C LEU A 10 -0.17 0.13 18.89
N GLU A 11 -0.46 -1.17 18.98
CA GLU A 11 0.44 -2.22 18.50
C GLU A 11 0.63 -2.14 16.98
N ARG A 12 -0.43 -1.82 16.21
CA ARG A 12 -0.32 -1.60 14.76
C ARG A 12 0.53 -0.36 14.43
N VAL A 13 0.36 0.72 15.18
CA VAL A 13 1.19 1.94 15.05
C VAL A 13 2.65 1.64 15.38
N GLU A 14 2.90 0.90 16.46
CA GLU A 14 4.24 0.48 16.86
C GLU A 14 4.88 -0.41 15.79
N ALA A 15 4.14 -1.39 15.26
CA ALA A 15 4.63 -2.26 14.19
C ALA A 15 5.06 -1.45 12.95
N ILE A 16 4.30 -0.42 12.56
CA ILE A 16 4.68 0.47 11.45
C ILE A 16 5.99 1.19 11.76
N LEU A 17 6.11 1.79 12.95
CA LEU A 17 7.30 2.57 13.33
C LEU A 17 8.53 1.69 13.54
N ARG A 18 8.38 0.46 14.02
CA ARG A 18 9.51 -0.46 14.22
C ARG A 18 9.95 -1.17 12.95
N ASN A 19 9.16 -1.14 11.88
CA ASN A 19 9.49 -1.82 10.63
C ASN A 19 10.61 -1.08 9.86
N PRO A 20 11.81 -1.69 9.69
CA PRO A 20 12.93 -1.07 8.97
C PRO A 20 12.57 -0.66 7.53
N ALA A 21 11.66 -1.40 6.89
CA ALA A 21 11.25 -1.16 5.51
C ALA A 21 10.69 0.25 5.30
N VAL A 22 10.02 0.83 6.30
CA VAL A 22 9.48 2.20 6.23
C VAL A 22 10.60 3.22 6.01
N TYR A 23 11.73 3.03 6.70
CA TYR A 23 12.86 3.94 6.63
C TYR A 23 13.68 3.75 5.35
N GLU A 24 13.76 2.52 4.85
CA GLU A 24 14.41 2.23 3.57
C GLU A 24 13.62 2.78 2.39
N LEU A 25 12.29 2.62 2.39
CA LEU A 25 11.42 3.22 1.38
C LEU A 25 11.52 4.76 1.40
N ALA A 26 11.60 5.35 2.59
CA ALA A 26 11.75 6.79 2.73
C ALA A 26 13.05 7.34 2.14
N ALA A 27 14.13 6.54 2.11
CA ALA A 27 15.41 6.94 1.54
C ALA A 27 15.35 7.14 0.01
N LEU A 28 14.35 6.55 -0.66
CA LEU A 28 14.13 6.72 -2.10
C LEU A 28 13.45 8.04 -2.45
N VAL A 29 12.88 8.75 -1.47
CA VAL A 29 12.23 10.02 -1.71
C VAL A 29 13.29 11.13 -1.68
N PRO A 30 13.52 11.85 -2.78
CA PRO A 30 14.65 12.77 -2.90
C PRO A 30 14.53 13.93 -1.91
N GLU A 31 15.67 14.43 -1.41
CA GLU A 31 15.71 15.74 -0.75
C GLU A 31 15.59 16.87 -1.78
N PRO A 32 14.93 17.99 -1.43
CA PRO A 32 14.86 19.14 -2.31
C PRO A 32 16.26 19.74 -2.44
N ASP A 33 16.62 20.13 -3.66
CA ASP A 33 17.86 20.86 -3.92
C ASP A 33 17.86 22.18 -3.15
N ARG A 34 18.75 22.28 -2.15
CA ARG A 34 18.85 23.45 -1.27
C ARG A 34 19.33 24.70 -2.00
N SER A 35 19.99 24.56 -3.15
CA SER A 35 20.49 25.68 -3.94
C SER A 35 19.37 26.43 -4.68
N ARG A 36 18.23 25.76 -4.94
CA ARG A 36 17.07 26.34 -5.63
C ARG A 36 16.15 27.13 -4.71
N GLY A 37 16.50 27.26 -3.44
CA GLY A 37 15.66 27.87 -2.42
C GLY A 37 14.41 27.03 -2.08
N GLY A 38 13.61 27.51 -1.15
CA GLY A 38 12.37 26.85 -0.70
C GLY A 38 12.31 26.61 0.80
N ARG A 39 11.10 26.38 1.30
CA ARG A 39 10.87 26.15 2.73
C ARG A 39 11.43 24.80 3.16
N ARG A 40 12.25 24.80 4.21
CA ARG A 40 12.77 23.55 4.80
C ARG A 40 11.62 22.64 5.22
N ARG A 41 11.79 21.34 5.00
CA ARG A 41 10.88 20.30 5.51
C ARG A 41 10.80 20.40 7.04
N GLN A 42 9.58 20.37 7.58
CA GLN A 42 9.35 20.45 9.03
C GLN A 42 9.49 19.08 9.73
N TYR A 43 9.37 17.99 8.96
CA TYR A 43 9.44 16.61 9.46
C TYR A 43 10.43 15.82 8.61
N PRO A 44 11.09 14.79 9.19
CA PRO A 44 11.86 13.82 8.44
C PRO A 44 11.02 13.13 7.35
N VAL A 45 11.68 12.74 6.25
CA VAL A 45 11.02 12.16 5.07
C VAL A 45 10.26 10.87 5.39
N PHE A 46 10.78 10.05 6.30
CA PHE A 46 10.11 8.81 6.70
C PHE A 46 8.74 9.04 7.30
N MET A 47 8.47 10.22 7.89
CA MET A 47 7.15 10.52 8.42
C MET A 47 6.09 10.60 7.32
N TRP A 48 6.46 10.87 6.07
CA TRP A 48 5.52 10.82 4.96
C TRP A 48 5.08 9.38 4.67
N ILE A 49 6.02 8.42 4.71
CA ILE A 49 5.75 6.99 4.55
C ILE A 49 4.98 6.45 5.76
N VAL A 50 5.35 6.84 6.98
CA VAL A 50 4.59 6.51 8.19
C VAL A 50 3.16 7.02 8.10
N TYR A 51 2.95 8.28 7.70
CA TYR A 51 1.60 8.85 7.58
C TYR A 51 0.76 8.08 6.55
N GLU A 52 1.33 7.73 5.40
CA GLU A 52 0.69 6.87 4.39
C GLU A 52 0.31 5.51 4.99
N ALA A 53 1.24 4.85 5.69
CA ALA A 53 0.99 3.56 6.33
C ALA A 53 -0.10 3.63 7.41
N LEU A 54 -0.17 4.74 8.17
CA LEU A 54 -1.19 4.97 9.19
C LEU A 54 -2.60 5.10 8.60
N LEU A 55 -2.76 5.39 7.30
CA LEU A 55 -4.07 5.32 6.63
C LEU A 55 -4.64 3.90 6.66
N SER A 56 -3.81 2.86 6.66
CA SER A 56 -4.29 1.48 6.81
C SER A 56 -4.82 1.17 8.22
N VAL A 57 -4.44 1.98 9.22
CA VAL A 57 -4.85 1.83 10.62
C VAL A 57 -6.09 2.66 10.92
N TYR A 58 -6.09 3.91 10.48
CA TYR A 58 -7.10 4.92 10.81
C TYR A 58 -8.06 5.25 9.66
N GLU A 59 -7.91 4.58 8.53
CA GLU A 59 -8.80 4.59 7.35
C GLU A 59 -8.89 5.92 6.59
N SER A 60 -8.46 7.05 7.18
CA SER A 60 -8.49 8.35 6.52
C SER A 60 -7.40 9.30 7.00
N ALA A 61 -6.95 10.17 6.10
CA ALA A 61 -5.92 11.17 6.42
C ALA A 61 -6.39 12.19 7.46
N ARG A 62 -7.72 12.40 7.59
CA ARG A 62 -8.31 13.26 8.62
C ARG A 62 -8.21 12.60 9.99
N GLN A 63 -8.51 11.30 10.07
CA GLN A 63 -8.39 10.57 11.32
C GLN A 63 -6.91 10.46 11.75
N VAL A 64 -5.98 10.19 10.82
CA VAL A 64 -4.54 10.21 11.14
C VAL A 64 -4.13 11.55 11.77
N GLU A 65 -4.57 12.68 11.23
CA GLU A 65 -4.26 14.00 11.83
C GLU A 65 -4.87 14.14 13.23
N ALA A 66 -6.12 13.71 13.44
CA ALA A 66 -6.78 13.79 14.74
C ALA A 66 -6.06 12.95 15.79
N GLU A 67 -5.67 11.72 15.44
CA GLU A 67 -4.94 10.79 16.32
C GLU A 67 -3.55 11.32 16.63
N LEU A 68 -2.78 11.75 15.63
CA LEU A 68 -1.47 12.35 15.84
C LEU A 68 -1.55 13.68 16.61
N ALA A 69 -2.67 14.40 16.56
CA ALA A 69 -2.88 15.60 17.37
C ALA A 69 -3.08 15.29 18.86
N HIS A 70 -3.46 14.05 19.21
CA HIS A 70 -3.64 13.66 20.60
C HIS A 70 -2.28 13.56 21.33
N PRO A 71 -2.07 14.23 22.48
CA PRO A 71 -0.77 14.32 23.14
C PRO A 71 -0.14 12.95 23.49
N VAL A 72 -0.97 11.99 23.92
CA VAL A 72 -0.50 10.64 24.28
C VAL A 72 0.00 9.87 23.06
N VAL A 73 -0.74 9.93 21.95
CA VAL A 73 -0.38 9.23 20.71
C VAL A 73 0.88 9.86 20.13
N TRP A 74 0.97 11.19 20.10
CA TRP A 74 2.17 11.85 19.61
C TRP A 74 3.40 11.58 20.48
N ALA A 75 3.25 11.62 21.80
CA ALA A 75 4.34 11.27 22.72
C ALA A 75 4.82 9.82 22.50
N PHE A 76 3.89 8.88 22.28
CA PHE A 76 4.19 7.50 21.94
C PHE A 76 4.99 7.38 20.63
N VAL A 77 4.53 8.01 19.55
CA VAL A 77 5.22 8.02 18.25
C VAL A 77 6.62 8.63 18.38
N ARG A 78 6.75 9.78 19.07
CA ARG A 78 8.06 10.43 19.31
C ARG A 78 9.01 9.54 20.10
N ARG A 79 8.51 8.84 21.13
CA ARG A 79 9.31 7.92 21.94
C ARG A 79 9.85 6.77 21.08
N LEU A 80 9.00 6.11 20.30
CA LEU A 80 9.41 5.02 19.41
C LEU A 80 10.48 5.48 18.40
N VAL A 81 10.32 6.66 17.80
CA VAL A 81 11.33 7.20 16.87
C VAL A 81 12.64 7.53 17.59
N ARG A 82 12.59 8.08 18.81
CA ARG A 82 13.81 8.34 19.60
C ARG A 82 14.53 7.06 19.97
N GLU A 83 13.81 6.00 20.33
CA GLU A 83 14.39 4.68 20.59
C GLU A 83 15.07 4.13 19.34
N GLN A 84 14.38 4.18 18.20
CA GLN A 84 14.91 3.69 16.91
C GLN A 84 16.15 4.47 16.45
N PHE A 85 16.19 5.78 16.69
CA PHE A 85 17.29 6.68 16.28
C PHE A 85 17.97 7.31 17.48
N ALA A 86 18.26 6.52 18.52
CA ALA A 86 18.88 7.02 19.74
C ALA A 86 20.20 7.76 19.47
N GLN A 87 20.94 7.34 18.44
CA GLN A 87 22.24 7.89 18.03
C GLN A 87 22.15 8.94 16.92
N ASP A 88 20.95 9.27 16.42
CA ASP A 88 20.76 10.27 15.36
C ASP A 88 19.63 11.26 15.70
N PRO A 89 19.95 12.33 16.46
CA PRO A 89 18.99 13.37 16.82
C PRO A 89 18.40 14.12 15.63
N SER A 90 19.05 14.10 14.46
CA SER A 90 18.54 14.78 13.26
C SER A 90 17.26 14.13 12.72
N ARG A 91 17.02 12.86 13.08
CA ARG A 91 15.82 12.09 12.74
C ARG A 91 14.70 12.20 13.76
N TRP A 92 14.93 12.87 14.88
CA TRP A 92 13.92 12.98 15.92
C TRP A 92 12.75 13.86 15.49
N LEU A 93 11.56 13.51 15.98
CA LEU A 93 10.34 14.22 15.66
C LEU A 93 10.18 15.50 16.51
N PRO A 94 9.70 16.59 15.89
CA PRO A 94 9.47 17.84 16.60
C PRO A 94 8.34 17.69 17.63
N GLU A 95 8.18 18.70 18.48
CA GLU A 95 7.12 18.71 19.50
C GLU A 95 5.72 18.79 18.90
N ARG A 96 5.55 19.51 17.79
CA ARG A 96 4.26 19.63 17.11
C ARG A 96 4.04 18.41 16.21
N PRO A 97 2.81 17.85 16.17
CA PRO A 97 2.51 16.70 15.33
C PRO A 97 2.34 17.07 13.87
N MET A 98 2.68 16.11 13.00
CA MET A 98 2.50 16.23 11.57
C MET A 98 1.01 16.32 11.23
N ARG A 99 0.63 17.39 10.53
CA ARG A 99 -0.73 17.63 10.03
C ARG A 99 -0.95 17.11 8.62
N ARG A 100 -2.21 16.90 8.22
CA ARG A 100 -2.60 16.39 6.89
C ARG A 100 -2.01 17.19 5.73
N HIS A 101 -1.89 18.51 5.84
CA HIS A 101 -1.35 19.31 4.74
C HIS A 101 0.11 19.00 4.43
N HIS A 102 0.92 18.60 5.43
CA HIS A 102 2.29 18.14 5.19
C HIS A 102 2.31 16.84 4.38
N TYR A 103 1.40 15.92 4.73
CA TYR A 103 1.23 14.65 4.03
C TYR A 103 0.72 14.86 2.61
N LEU A 104 -0.29 15.72 2.41
CA LEU A 104 -0.82 16.01 1.08
C LEU A 104 0.26 16.59 0.17
N TYR A 105 1.07 17.53 0.66
CA TYR A 105 2.22 18.04 -0.08
C TYR A 105 3.16 16.90 -0.51
N ALA A 106 3.55 16.03 0.43
CA ALA A 106 4.40 14.89 0.14
C ALA A 106 3.80 13.97 -0.94
N ARG A 107 2.52 13.62 -0.77
CA ARG A 107 1.79 12.74 -1.69
C ARG A 107 1.74 13.33 -3.09
N THR A 108 1.30 14.57 -3.24
CA THR A 108 1.09 15.19 -4.55
C THR A 108 2.39 15.57 -5.26
N THR A 109 3.44 15.91 -4.50
CA THR A 109 4.70 16.41 -5.08
C THR A 109 5.72 15.29 -5.28
N TYR A 110 5.69 14.24 -4.46
CA TYR A 110 6.70 13.18 -4.49
C TYR A 110 6.10 11.79 -4.68
N LEU A 111 5.22 11.34 -3.77
CA LEU A 111 4.81 9.93 -3.74
C LEU A 111 3.92 9.53 -4.94
N ALA A 112 3.27 10.50 -5.59
CA ALA A 112 2.51 10.28 -6.82
C ALA A 112 3.35 10.38 -8.09
N ARG A 113 4.65 10.71 -8.01
CA ARG A 113 5.50 10.80 -9.20
C ARG A 113 5.79 9.39 -9.75
N PRO A 114 5.67 9.15 -11.06
CA PRO A 114 5.85 7.81 -11.64
C PRO A 114 7.22 7.18 -11.35
N ASP A 115 8.29 7.97 -11.40
CA ASP A 115 9.66 7.50 -11.14
C ASP A 115 9.86 7.08 -9.68
N ILE A 116 9.33 7.87 -8.74
CA ILE A 116 9.40 7.57 -7.31
C ILE A 116 8.51 6.37 -6.97
N LEU A 117 7.28 6.33 -7.50
CA LEU A 117 6.36 5.23 -7.25
C LEU A 117 6.90 3.90 -7.79
N ALA A 118 7.54 3.92 -8.98
CA ALA A 118 8.21 2.75 -9.53
C ALA A 118 9.38 2.29 -8.66
N ALA A 119 10.22 3.21 -8.18
CA ALA A 119 11.33 2.91 -7.27
C ALA A 119 10.83 2.33 -5.93
N LEU A 120 9.80 2.94 -5.34
CA LEU A 120 9.16 2.45 -4.12
C LEU A 120 8.58 1.04 -4.34
N GLY A 121 7.92 0.80 -5.48
CA GLY A 121 7.38 -0.52 -5.82
C GLY A 121 8.47 -1.58 -5.94
N THR A 122 9.59 -1.27 -6.59
CA THR A 122 10.74 -2.20 -6.69
C THR A 122 11.31 -2.53 -5.33
N ARG A 123 11.58 -1.51 -4.51
CA ARG A 123 12.14 -1.74 -3.17
C ARG A 123 11.16 -2.43 -2.23
N HIS A 124 9.86 -2.14 -2.35
CA HIS A 124 8.82 -2.83 -1.60
C HIS A 124 8.83 -4.33 -1.89
N ARG A 125 8.89 -4.75 -3.16
CA ARG A 125 8.94 -6.18 -3.52
C ARG A 125 10.11 -6.91 -2.88
N GLU A 126 11.30 -6.30 -2.93
CA GLU A 126 12.52 -6.86 -2.32
C GLU A 126 12.35 -7.04 -0.81
N LEU A 127 11.88 -5.99 -0.14
CA LEU A 127 11.68 -5.98 1.31
C LEU A 127 10.58 -6.95 1.74
N ALA A 128 9.45 -6.96 1.03
CA ALA A 128 8.33 -7.85 1.32
C ALA A 128 8.72 -9.32 1.10
N ALA A 129 9.45 -9.65 0.04
CA ALA A 129 9.95 -11.00 -0.19
C ALA A 129 10.95 -11.43 0.90
N ALA A 130 11.83 -10.53 1.34
CA ALA A 130 12.71 -10.80 2.47
C ALA A 130 11.93 -11.03 3.77
N GLN A 131 10.94 -10.18 4.07
CA GLN A 131 10.07 -10.34 5.23
C GLN A 131 9.27 -11.65 5.18
N ALA A 132 8.77 -12.04 4.01
CA ALA A 132 8.08 -13.32 3.82
C ALA A 132 8.98 -14.49 4.23
N ARG A 133 10.23 -14.52 3.77
CA ARG A 133 11.19 -15.57 4.18
C ARG A 133 11.47 -15.56 5.68
N THR A 134 11.59 -14.39 6.32
CA THR A 134 11.85 -14.34 7.77
C THR A 134 10.75 -14.96 8.63
N VAL A 135 9.53 -15.05 8.10
CA VAL A 135 8.40 -15.70 8.77
C VAL A 135 8.10 -17.09 8.20
N GLY A 136 9.03 -17.69 7.45
CA GLY A 136 8.93 -19.04 6.90
C GLY A 136 8.11 -19.17 5.62
N LEU A 137 7.65 -18.05 5.03
CA LEU A 137 6.92 -18.05 3.76
C LEU A 137 7.89 -18.02 2.58
N VAL A 138 7.53 -18.70 1.49
CA VAL A 138 8.33 -18.81 0.26
C VAL A 138 9.81 -19.16 0.52
N ASP A 139 10.05 -19.95 1.56
CA ASP A 139 11.37 -20.47 1.91
C ASP A 139 11.77 -21.60 0.96
N PRO A 140 12.92 -21.51 0.26
CA PRO A 140 13.44 -22.59 -0.58
C PRO A 140 13.59 -23.93 0.15
N GLU A 141 13.97 -23.88 1.43
CA GLU A 141 14.16 -25.04 2.29
C GLU A 141 12.89 -25.37 3.11
N GLY A 142 11.79 -24.65 2.84
CA GLY A 142 10.49 -24.88 3.47
C GLY A 142 9.82 -26.19 3.04
N PRO A 143 8.69 -26.54 3.66
CA PRO A 143 7.98 -27.81 3.43
C PRO A 143 7.48 -28.00 1.99
N GLY A 144 7.01 -29.20 1.67
CA GLY A 144 6.44 -29.53 0.37
C GLY A 144 7.47 -29.86 -0.72
N SER A 145 6.96 -30.21 -1.90
CA SER A 145 7.74 -30.57 -3.09
C SER A 145 6.98 -30.14 -4.35
N TRP A 146 7.63 -30.19 -5.51
CA TRP A 146 6.97 -29.84 -6.79
C TRP A 146 5.72 -30.66 -7.10
N THR A 147 5.62 -31.91 -6.61
CA THR A 147 4.44 -32.77 -6.80
C THR A 147 3.45 -32.71 -5.64
N HIS A 148 3.87 -32.15 -4.49
CA HIS A 148 3.06 -31.98 -3.29
C HIS A 148 3.38 -30.60 -2.69
N PRO A 149 2.96 -29.50 -3.35
CA PRO A 149 3.35 -28.16 -2.93
C PRO A 149 2.73 -27.80 -1.59
N ASP A 150 3.47 -27.05 -0.79
CA ASP A 150 3.00 -26.54 0.50
C ASP A 150 2.42 -25.13 0.35
N LEU A 151 1.31 -24.84 1.04
CA LEU A 151 0.61 -23.55 0.94
C LEU A 151 1.50 -22.37 1.34
N THR A 152 2.43 -22.54 2.29
CA THR A 152 3.39 -21.51 2.70
C THR A 152 4.36 -21.12 1.58
N ARG A 153 4.47 -21.95 0.53
CA ARG A 153 5.28 -21.74 -0.67
C ARG A 153 4.44 -21.42 -1.90
N MET A 154 3.16 -21.13 -1.74
CA MET A 154 2.28 -20.70 -2.84
C MET A 154 2.10 -19.18 -2.83
N LEU A 155 2.11 -18.59 -4.04
CA LEU A 155 1.73 -17.20 -4.23
C LEU A 155 0.22 -17.12 -4.49
N HIS A 156 -0.50 -16.31 -3.72
CA HIS A 156 -1.91 -16.04 -3.93
C HIS A 156 -2.08 -14.73 -4.68
N ALA A 157 -2.76 -14.77 -5.81
CA ALA A 157 -3.13 -13.58 -6.56
C ALA A 157 -4.65 -13.39 -6.59
N ASP A 158 -5.09 -12.14 -6.58
CA ASP A 158 -6.49 -11.78 -6.73
C ASP A 158 -6.64 -10.41 -7.40
N GLY A 159 -7.70 -10.25 -8.18
CA GLY A 159 -8.07 -9.01 -8.84
C GLY A 159 -9.19 -8.30 -8.09
N LYS A 160 -8.93 -7.11 -7.56
CA LYS A 160 -9.92 -6.31 -6.83
C LYS A 160 -10.28 -5.03 -7.57
N VAL A 161 -11.58 -4.80 -7.75
CA VAL A 161 -12.11 -3.48 -8.15
C VAL A 161 -12.24 -2.60 -6.92
N VAL A 162 -11.55 -1.47 -6.92
CA VAL A 162 -11.61 -0.45 -5.88
C VAL A 162 -12.70 0.56 -6.24
N THR A 163 -13.65 0.75 -5.32
CA THR A 163 -14.75 1.68 -5.51
C THR A 163 -14.23 3.11 -5.61
N PRO A 164 -14.66 3.88 -6.61
CA PRO A 164 -14.29 5.28 -6.76
C PRO A 164 -14.70 6.15 -5.58
N LEU A 165 -13.92 7.19 -5.33
CA LEU A 165 -14.27 8.28 -4.43
C LEU A 165 -15.54 9.02 -4.89
N TYR A 166 -15.73 9.15 -6.20
CA TYR A 166 -16.87 9.83 -6.80
C TYR A 166 -17.85 8.83 -7.42
N ARG A 167 -19.13 8.95 -7.09
CA ARG A 167 -20.21 8.09 -7.63
C ARG A 167 -20.57 8.40 -9.09
N ALA A 168 -20.15 9.54 -9.62
CA ALA A 168 -20.53 9.96 -10.96
C ALA A 168 -19.69 9.24 -12.01
N HIS A 169 -20.30 9.01 -13.17
CA HIS A 169 -19.68 8.43 -14.36
C HIS A 169 -19.23 9.53 -15.34
N PRO A 170 -18.34 9.21 -16.30
CA PRO A 170 -17.99 10.14 -17.36
C PRO A 170 -19.25 10.66 -18.08
N GLY A 171 -19.35 11.99 -18.22
CA GLY A 171 -20.49 12.65 -18.87
C GLY A 171 -21.65 13.01 -17.93
N ASP A 172 -21.64 12.57 -16.67
CA ASP A 172 -22.66 12.97 -15.71
C ASP A 172 -22.61 14.47 -15.42
N THR A 173 -23.77 15.13 -15.48
CA THR A 173 -23.91 16.55 -15.19
C THR A 173 -24.82 16.80 -13.99
N ARG A 174 -24.74 18.01 -13.43
CA ARG A 174 -25.66 18.55 -12.44
C ARG A 174 -26.04 19.97 -12.83
N VAL A 175 -27.27 20.38 -12.52
CA VAL A 175 -27.71 21.78 -12.67
C VAL A 175 -27.36 22.53 -11.38
N ASP A 176 -26.68 23.66 -11.50
CA ASP A 176 -26.52 24.60 -10.41
C ASP A 176 -27.87 25.27 -10.11
N LYS A 177 -28.38 25.11 -8.89
CA LYS A 177 -29.73 25.59 -8.52
C LYS A 177 -29.81 27.12 -8.41
N GLN A 178 -28.69 27.82 -8.29
CA GLN A 178 -28.64 29.28 -8.16
C GLN A 178 -28.46 29.94 -9.52
N THR A 179 -27.60 29.39 -10.39
CA THR A 179 -27.28 30.00 -11.69
C THR A 179 -28.01 29.36 -12.87
N GLY A 180 -28.53 28.15 -12.71
CA GLY A 180 -29.13 27.36 -13.80
C GLY A 180 -28.11 26.68 -14.72
N GLU A 181 -26.80 26.86 -14.48
CA GLU A 181 -25.75 26.31 -15.33
C GLU A 181 -25.64 24.78 -15.21
N ILE A 182 -25.32 24.12 -16.32
CA ILE A 182 -25.02 22.69 -16.36
C ILE A 182 -23.54 22.48 -16.08
N LEU A 183 -23.22 21.91 -14.93
CA LEU A 183 -21.85 21.63 -14.49
C LEU A 183 -21.55 20.14 -14.58
N ALA A 184 -20.36 19.80 -15.07
CA ALA A 184 -19.86 18.42 -15.01
C ALA A 184 -19.70 17.96 -13.56
N LYS A 185 -20.15 16.73 -13.26
CA LYS A 185 -19.83 16.09 -11.98
C LYS A 185 -18.40 15.60 -12.00
N ARG A 186 -17.75 15.63 -10.82
CA ARG A 186 -16.44 15.00 -10.65
C ARG A 186 -16.61 13.50 -10.74
N TYR A 187 -15.79 12.85 -11.57
CA TYR A 187 -15.70 11.41 -11.74
C TYR A 187 -14.23 10.99 -11.67
N GLU A 188 -13.98 9.69 -11.53
CA GLU A 188 -12.61 9.15 -11.64
C GLU A 188 -12.33 8.74 -13.09
N PRO A 189 -11.28 9.30 -13.74
CA PRO A 189 -11.02 9.08 -15.15
C PRO A 189 -10.58 7.65 -15.46
N ASP A 190 -9.94 6.98 -14.49
CA ASP A 190 -9.45 5.60 -14.61
C ASP A 190 -10.49 4.56 -14.12
N GLY A 191 -11.72 5.00 -13.83
CA GLY A 191 -12.83 4.13 -13.47
C GLY A 191 -13.45 3.50 -14.71
N ALA A 192 -13.68 2.19 -14.65
CA ALA A 192 -14.34 1.44 -15.71
C ALA A 192 -15.33 0.42 -15.14
N LEU A 193 -16.23 -0.06 -16.00
CA LEU A 193 -17.13 -1.17 -15.67
C LEU A 193 -16.36 -2.48 -15.81
N HIS A 194 -16.34 -3.27 -14.74
CA HIS A 194 -15.71 -4.59 -14.69
C HIS A 194 -16.76 -5.66 -14.42
N PHE A 195 -16.67 -6.78 -15.14
CA PHE A 195 -17.49 -7.96 -14.93
C PHE A 195 -16.74 -8.96 -14.04
N GLN A 196 -17.40 -9.43 -13.00
CA GLN A 196 -16.90 -10.49 -12.12
C GLN A 196 -17.32 -11.87 -12.68
N GLY A 197 -16.65 -12.94 -12.24
CA GLY A 197 -16.87 -14.29 -12.76
C GLY A 197 -18.27 -14.88 -12.49
N ASP A 198 -19.03 -14.25 -11.60
CA ASP A 198 -20.43 -14.56 -11.25
C ASP A 198 -21.46 -13.73 -12.04
N GLY A 199 -21.01 -12.83 -12.92
CA GLY A 199 -21.86 -11.93 -13.69
C GLY A 199 -22.20 -10.61 -12.98
N GLU A 200 -21.72 -10.39 -11.74
CA GLU A 200 -21.86 -9.11 -11.08
C GLU A 200 -20.99 -8.04 -11.75
N THR A 201 -21.46 -6.80 -11.76
CA THR A 201 -20.70 -5.66 -12.29
C THR A 201 -20.23 -4.74 -11.18
N ALA A 202 -18.99 -4.27 -11.30
CA ALA A 202 -18.40 -3.31 -10.39
C ALA A 202 -17.81 -2.15 -11.18
N TRP A 203 -18.19 -0.92 -10.82
CA TRP A 203 -17.58 0.29 -11.35
C TRP A 203 -16.41 0.71 -10.47
N GLY A 204 -15.23 0.87 -11.08
CA GLY A 204 -14.06 1.37 -10.36
C GLY A 204 -12.74 1.12 -11.06
N THR A 205 -11.65 1.23 -10.30
CA THR A 205 -10.30 0.94 -10.79
C THR A 205 -9.88 -0.44 -10.31
N LYS A 206 -9.48 -1.31 -11.24
CA LYS A 206 -9.08 -2.68 -10.91
C LYS A 206 -7.57 -2.79 -10.65
N PHE A 207 -7.22 -3.55 -9.62
CA PHE A 207 -5.84 -3.88 -9.25
C PHE A 207 -5.67 -5.39 -9.09
N VAL A 208 -4.49 -5.90 -9.41
CA VAL A 208 -4.03 -7.23 -9.00
C VAL A 208 -3.18 -7.08 -7.76
N LEU A 209 -3.40 -7.93 -6.77
CA LEU A 209 -2.56 -8.06 -5.57
C LEU A 209 -1.97 -9.47 -5.54
N VAL A 210 -0.67 -9.58 -5.27
CA VAL A 210 0.01 -10.86 -5.05
C VAL A 210 0.52 -10.91 -3.61
N ALA A 211 0.25 -12.00 -2.90
CA ALA A 211 0.63 -12.19 -1.51
C ALA A 211 1.10 -13.61 -1.22
N ALA A 212 2.02 -13.77 -0.26
CA ALA A 212 2.24 -15.04 0.42
C ALA A 212 1.35 -15.12 1.67
N ARG A 213 0.85 -16.31 1.99
CA ARG A 213 -0.07 -16.53 3.11
C ARG A 213 0.51 -17.55 4.08
N ASP A 214 0.31 -17.26 5.36
CA ASP A 214 0.56 -18.16 6.47
C ASP A 214 -0.72 -18.97 6.77
N GLU A 215 -0.59 -20.02 7.58
CA GLU A 215 -1.71 -20.85 8.04
C GLU A 215 -2.69 -20.04 8.92
N ASN A 216 -2.20 -18.99 9.57
CA ASN A 216 -3.06 -18.04 10.26
C ASN A 216 -3.96 -17.30 9.25
N VAL A 217 -5.27 -17.31 9.49
CA VAL A 217 -6.27 -16.68 8.59
C VAL A 217 -6.02 -15.18 8.30
N HIS A 218 -5.25 -14.51 9.16
CA HIS A 218 -4.85 -13.11 9.00
C HIS A 218 -3.37 -12.92 8.66
N GLY A 219 -2.58 -13.98 8.65
CA GLY A 219 -1.15 -13.96 8.33
C GLY A 219 -0.94 -13.91 6.82
N ARG A 220 -0.54 -12.74 6.31
CA ARG A 220 -0.15 -12.58 4.90
C ARG A 220 0.83 -11.43 4.74
N ILE A 221 1.66 -11.55 3.71
CA ILE A 221 2.54 -10.48 3.26
C ILE A 221 2.18 -10.17 1.80
N ILE A 222 1.75 -8.93 1.55
CA ILE A 222 1.54 -8.42 0.20
C ILE A 222 2.91 -8.20 -0.42
N LEU A 223 3.17 -8.86 -1.55
CA LEU A 223 4.45 -8.90 -2.23
C LEU A 223 4.49 -7.92 -3.41
N ASP A 224 3.39 -7.79 -4.15
CA ASP A 224 3.30 -6.86 -5.28
C ASP A 224 1.86 -6.43 -5.53
N VAL A 225 1.70 -5.27 -6.14
CA VAL A 225 0.41 -4.71 -6.57
C VAL A 225 0.57 -4.07 -7.94
N ALA A 226 -0.38 -4.30 -8.84
CA ALA A 226 -0.40 -3.68 -10.15
C ALA A 226 -1.80 -3.19 -10.52
N TRP A 227 -1.86 -2.00 -11.14
CA TRP A 227 -3.08 -1.51 -11.78
C TRP A 227 -3.41 -2.34 -13.03
N VAL A 228 -4.70 -2.55 -13.27
CA VAL A 228 -5.23 -3.19 -14.48
C VAL A 228 -5.78 -2.09 -15.39
N PRO A 229 -5.06 -1.73 -16.48
CA PRO A 229 -5.34 -0.51 -17.22
C PRO A 229 -6.59 -0.58 -18.10
N LYS A 230 -7.07 -1.78 -18.41
CA LYS A 230 -8.24 -2.00 -19.26
C LYS A 230 -8.87 -3.36 -18.98
N HIS A 231 -10.11 -3.52 -19.43
CA HIS A 231 -10.82 -4.81 -19.40
C HIS A 231 -9.98 -5.92 -20.06
N GLY A 232 -9.99 -7.12 -19.47
CA GLY A 232 -9.22 -8.29 -19.94
C GLY A 232 -7.70 -8.23 -19.75
N ALA A 233 -7.14 -7.13 -19.22
CA ALA A 233 -5.70 -7.04 -18.98
C ALA A 233 -5.24 -7.63 -17.64
N GLU A 234 -6.15 -8.18 -16.84
CA GLU A 234 -5.86 -8.69 -15.50
C GLU A 234 -4.83 -9.82 -15.50
N ALA A 235 -4.97 -10.80 -16.41
CA ALA A 235 -4.01 -11.89 -16.55
C ALA A 235 -2.61 -11.36 -16.86
N LYS A 236 -2.51 -10.39 -17.79
CA LYS A 236 -1.24 -9.74 -18.11
C LYS A 236 -0.65 -9.02 -16.88
N SER A 237 -1.45 -8.20 -16.18
CA SER A 237 -0.99 -7.48 -14.99
C SER A 237 -0.50 -8.45 -13.90
N ALA A 238 -1.14 -9.60 -13.72
CA ALA A 238 -0.69 -10.63 -12.79
C ALA A 238 0.60 -11.32 -13.24
N MET A 239 0.72 -11.68 -14.52
CA MET A 239 1.95 -12.25 -15.07
C MET A 239 3.14 -11.28 -14.96
N ASP A 240 2.89 -9.98 -15.14
CA ASP A 240 3.91 -8.95 -14.91
C ASP A 240 4.35 -8.93 -13.43
N CYS A 241 3.43 -9.10 -12.47
CA CYS A 241 3.76 -9.22 -11.04
C CYS A 241 4.60 -10.47 -10.78
N PHE A 242 4.18 -11.64 -11.29
CA PHE A 242 4.92 -12.89 -11.12
C PHE A 242 6.32 -12.82 -11.72
N THR A 243 6.48 -12.17 -12.87
CA THR A 243 7.79 -11.98 -13.52
C THR A 243 8.72 -11.14 -12.65
N ARG A 244 8.22 -10.05 -12.04
CA ARG A 244 9.01 -9.22 -11.12
C ARG A 244 9.35 -9.93 -9.81
N LEU A 245 8.45 -10.78 -9.33
CA LEU A 245 8.61 -11.49 -8.06
C LEU A 245 9.48 -12.75 -8.19
N ALA A 246 9.44 -13.45 -9.32
CA ALA A 246 10.16 -14.70 -9.54
C ALA A 246 11.62 -14.71 -9.04
N PRO A 247 12.47 -13.70 -9.33
CA PRO A 247 13.85 -13.68 -8.82
C PRO A 247 13.96 -13.44 -7.30
N LEU A 248 12.91 -12.95 -6.64
CA LEU A 248 12.90 -12.58 -5.22
C LEU A 248 12.31 -13.68 -4.32
N VAL A 249 11.51 -14.59 -4.89
CA VAL A 249 10.78 -15.65 -4.18
C VAL A 249 11.16 -17.03 -4.71
N SER A 250 12.46 -17.34 -4.72
CA SER A 250 12.99 -18.62 -5.24
C SER A 250 12.40 -19.87 -4.57
N GLY A 251 11.83 -19.74 -3.36
CA GLY A 251 11.14 -20.83 -2.69
C GLY A 251 9.68 -21.02 -3.11
N ALA A 252 9.10 -20.13 -3.92
CA ALA A 252 7.74 -20.31 -4.40
C ALA A 252 7.62 -21.53 -5.33
N GLN A 253 6.63 -22.39 -5.07
CA GLN A 253 6.37 -23.62 -5.82
C GLN A 253 5.25 -23.48 -6.85
N GLY A 254 4.42 -22.43 -6.73
CA GLY A 254 3.34 -22.19 -7.67
C GLY A 254 2.50 -20.96 -7.32
N VAL A 255 1.46 -20.77 -8.11
CA VAL A 255 0.51 -19.67 -7.99
C VAL A 255 -0.91 -20.24 -7.80
N ILE A 256 -1.65 -19.64 -6.88
CA ILE A 256 -3.08 -19.85 -6.69
C ILE A 256 -3.76 -18.55 -7.12
N TYR A 257 -4.46 -18.61 -8.25
CA TYR A 257 -5.18 -17.47 -8.78
C TYR A 257 -6.53 -17.92 -9.32
N ASP A 258 -7.60 -17.38 -8.74
CA ASP A 258 -8.94 -17.71 -9.19
C ASP A 258 -9.23 -17.04 -10.54
N THR A 259 -9.86 -17.83 -11.42
CA THR A 259 -10.55 -17.45 -12.66
C THR A 259 -9.70 -16.77 -13.76
N ALA A 260 -8.81 -15.83 -13.44
CA ALA A 260 -8.03 -14.98 -14.34
C ALA A 260 -7.18 -15.76 -15.36
N LEU A 261 -6.63 -16.92 -14.97
CA LEU A 261 -5.76 -17.74 -15.82
C LEU A 261 -6.51 -18.86 -16.56
N ARG A 262 -7.84 -18.90 -16.50
CA ARG A 262 -8.67 -19.89 -17.21
C ARG A 262 -9.08 -19.44 -18.62
N GLY A 263 -8.67 -18.25 -19.07
CA GLY A 263 -8.91 -17.75 -20.43
C GLY A 263 -10.30 -17.11 -20.65
N VAL A 264 -11.02 -16.73 -19.59
CA VAL A 264 -12.41 -16.21 -19.66
C VAL A 264 -12.50 -14.70 -19.35
N HIS A 265 -11.38 -13.99 -19.19
CA HIS A 265 -11.32 -12.58 -18.75
C HIS A 265 -10.92 -11.59 -19.83
#